data_AF-N6YLK5-F1
#
_entry.id   AF-N6YLK5-F1
#
_cell.length_a   1.000
_cell.length_b   1.000
_cell.length_c   1.000
_cell.angle_alpha   90.00
_cell.angle_beta   90.00
_cell.angle_gamma   90.00
#
_symmetry.space_group_name_H-M   'P 1'
#
loop_
_entity.id
_entity.type
_entity.pdbx_description
1 polymer ?
#
loop_
_entity_poly.entity_id
_entity_poly.type
_entity_poly.pdbx_seq_one_letter_code
_entity_poly.pdbx_strand_id
1 'polypeptide(L)'
;MKLPPLVAHVAVFIGAALVSAFAAANESQPAPPDAERARELVHIVRQDCGSCHGLTLNGGLGPALTIEAMADKPAESMVATIIGGRPGTPMPPFRGIVTESEAEWIVDQLMRGFPPDTGLPPVQARN
;
A
#
# COMPACT_ATOMS: atom_id res chain seq x y z
N MET A 1 -45.19 5.67 -31.18
CA MET A 1 -45.62 5.77 -29.78
C MET A 1 -44.62 6.65 -29.04
N LYS A 2 -45.04 7.79 -28.46
CA LYS A 2 -44.15 8.69 -27.72
C LYS A 2 -43.95 8.12 -26.32
N LEU A 3 -42.69 7.89 -25.91
CA LEU A 3 -42.39 7.46 -24.55
C LEU A 3 -42.93 8.50 -23.56
N PRO A 4 -43.66 8.10 -22.51
CA PRO A 4 -44.15 9.03 -21.51
C PRO A 4 -42.96 9.67 -20.79
N PRO A 5 -43.05 10.98 -20.47
CA PRO A 5 -41.92 11.74 -19.92
C PRO A 5 -41.34 11.08 -18.67
N LEU A 6 -42.18 10.44 -17.86
CA LEU A 6 -41.76 9.75 -16.64
C LEU A 6 -40.80 8.58 -16.88
N VAL A 7 -40.99 7.81 -17.97
CA VAL A 7 -40.09 6.71 -18.35
C VAL A 7 -38.75 7.23 -18.87
N ALA A 8 -38.75 8.36 -19.57
CA ALA A 8 -37.52 9.01 -20.03
C ALA A 8 -36.68 9.53 -18.85
N HIS A 9 -37.30 10.13 -17.83
CA HIS A 9 -36.58 10.62 -16.66
C HIS A 9 -36.00 9.46 -15.83
N VAL A 10 -36.76 8.38 -15.61
CA VAL A 10 -36.27 7.19 -14.88
C VAL A 10 -35.07 6.55 -15.59
N ALA A 11 -35.10 6.42 -16.92
CA ALA A 11 -33.98 5.89 -17.68
C ALA A 11 -32.73 6.77 -17.58
N VAL A 12 -32.89 8.10 -17.57
CA VAL A 12 -31.78 9.06 -17.39
C VAL A 12 -31.18 8.96 -15.99
N PHE A 13 -32.00 8.88 -14.94
CA PHE A 13 -31.50 8.74 -13.56
C PHE A 13 -30.75 7.41 -13.33
N ILE A 14 -31.26 6.30 -13.89
CA ILE A 14 -30.58 5.00 -13.80
C ILE A 14 -29.26 5.02 -14.60
N GLY A 15 -29.27 5.60 -15.80
CA GLY A 15 -28.07 5.76 -16.61
C GLY A 15 -26.99 6.59 -15.90
N ALA A 16 -27.37 7.71 -15.28
CA ALA A 16 -26.46 8.56 -14.53
C ALA A 16 -25.86 7.84 -13.30
N ALA A 17 -26.68 7.10 -12.55
CA ALA A 17 -26.22 6.34 -11.38
C ALA A 17 -25.21 5.23 -11.77
N LEU A 18 -25.43 4.54 -12.88
CA LEU A 18 -24.52 3.50 -13.37
C LEU A 18 -23.17 4.09 -13.84
N VAL A 19 -23.17 5.26 -14.47
CA VAL A 19 -21.94 5.96 -14.88
C VAL A 19 -21.11 6.40 -13.67
N SER A 20 -21.77 6.95 -12.63
CA SER A 20 -21.09 7.35 -11.40
C SER A 20 -20.47 6.16 -10.64
N ALA A 21 -21.16 5.02 -10.60
CA ALA A 21 -20.66 3.81 -9.95
C ALA A 21 -19.41 3.22 -10.66
N PHE A 22 -19.37 3.29 -11.99
CA PHE A 22 -18.23 2.78 -12.76
C PHE A 22 -16.98 3.67 -12.62
N ALA A 23 -17.16 4.98 -12.48
CA ALA A 23 -16.07 5.92 -12.27
C ALA A 23 -15.40 5.77 -10.89
N ALA A 24 -16.17 5.42 -9.86
CA ALA A 24 -15.64 5.18 -8.51
C ALA A 24 -14.86 3.87 -8.38
N ALA A 25 -15.14 2.87 -9.24
CA ALA A 25 -14.42 1.61 -9.24
C ALA A 25 -13.04 1.68 -9.89
N ASN A 26 -12.72 2.79 -10.58
CA ASN A 26 -11.45 3.00 -11.25
C ASN A 26 -10.51 3.86 -10.38
N GLU A 27 -10.46 3.57 -9.07
CA GLU A 27 -9.38 4.06 -8.22
C GLU A 27 -8.06 3.62 -8.84
N SER A 28 -7.29 4.62 -9.25
CA SER A 28 -6.02 4.42 -9.92
C SER A 28 -5.07 3.82 -8.91
N GLN A 29 -4.78 2.53 -9.04
CA GLN A 29 -3.71 1.89 -8.27
C GLN A 29 -2.45 2.75 -8.44
N PRO A 30 -1.76 3.11 -7.34
CA PRO A 30 -0.57 3.93 -7.45
C PRO A 30 0.40 3.27 -8.41
N ALA A 31 0.99 4.08 -9.30
CA ALA A 31 2.04 3.56 -10.16
C ALA A 31 3.14 2.96 -9.27
N PRO A 32 3.63 1.75 -9.60
CA PRO A 32 4.70 1.15 -8.82
C PRO A 32 5.92 2.08 -8.81
N PRO A 33 6.69 2.10 -7.71
CA PRO A 33 7.93 2.87 -7.66
C PRO A 33 8.87 2.42 -8.78
N ASP A 34 9.72 3.33 -9.26
CA ASP A 34 10.76 2.95 -10.20
C ASP A 34 11.72 1.91 -9.59
N ALA A 35 12.53 1.26 -10.43
CA ALA A 35 13.39 0.16 -10.00
C ALA A 35 14.50 0.58 -9.01
N GLU A 36 14.89 1.85 -8.98
CA GLU A 36 15.85 2.36 -8.01
C GLU A 36 15.17 2.52 -6.66
N ARG A 37 14.03 3.20 -6.64
CA ARG A 37 13.26 3.42 -5.42
C ARG A 37 12.70 2.13 -4.83
N ALA A 38 12.26 1.18 -5.67
CA ALA A 38 11.84 -0.13 -5.21
C ALA A 38 12.95 -0.86 -4.42
N ARG A 39 14.21 -0.78 -4.87
CA ARG A 39 15.35 -1.37 -4.14
C ARG A 39 15.60 -0.68 -2.81
N GLU A 40 15.47 0.64 -2.75
CA GLU A 40 15.57 1.39 -1.49
C GLU A 40 14.46 0.99 -0.50
N LEU A 41 13.22 0.86 -0.97
CA LEU A 41 12.10 0.44 -0.12
C LEU A 41 12.30 -0.98 0.40
N VAL A 42 12.82 -1.89 -0.43
CA VAL A 42 13.19 -3.24 0.02
C VAL A 42 14.27 -3.19 1.10
N HIS A 43 15.30 -2.35 0.91
CA HIS A 43 16.35 -2.15 1.91
C HIS A 43 15.79 -1.61 3.22
N ILE A 44 14.95 -0.57 3.18
CA ILE A 44 14.28 0.00 4.37
C ILE A 44 13.48 -1.09 5.11
N VAL A 45 12.65 -1.86 4.40
CA VAL A 45 11.85 -2.90 5.07
C VAL A 45 12.73 -3.99 5.68
N ARG A 46 13.79 -4.40 4.98
CA ARG A 46 14.66 -5.48 5.46
C ARG A 46 15.56 -5.05 6.61
N GLN A 47 16.08 -3.83 6.60
CA GLN A 47 17.01 -3.34 7.61
C GLN A 47 16.28 -2.61 8.75
N ASP A 48 15.46 -1.62 8.42
CA ASP A 48 14.84 -0.76 9.43
C ASP A 48 13.64 -1.45 10.07
N CYS A 49 12.69 -1.97 9.27
CA CYS A 49 11.55 -2.72 9.83
C CYS A 49 12.02 -4.08 10.39
N GLY A 50 12.93 -4.75 9.68
CA GLY A 50 13.51 -6.03 10.11
C GLY A 50 14.28 -5.96 11.43
N SER A 51 14.76 -4.79 11.87
CA SER A 51 15.40 -4.63 13.19
C SER A 51 14.49 -5.03 14.35
N CYS A 52 13.18 -4.80 14.24
CA CYS A 52 12.17 -5.20 15.23
C CYS A 52 11.41 -6.46 14.80
N HIS A 53 11.08 -6.58 13.51
CA HIS A 53 10.26 -7.65 12.95
C HIS A 53 11.07 -8.87 12.48
N GLY A 54 12.37 -8.88 12.74
CA GLY A 54 13.34 -9.87 12.27
C GLY A 54 13.78 -9.59 10.82
N LEU A 55 15.07 -9.77 10.49
CA LEU A 55 15.58 -9.54 9.13
C LEU A 55 14.91 -10.46 8.08
N THR A 56 14.41 -11.61 8.53
CA THR A 56 13.62 -12.55 7.71
C THR A 56 12.12 -12.29 7.77
N LEU A 57 11.67 -11.26 8.50
CA LEU A 57 10.28 -10.85 8.73
C LEU A 57 9.41 -11.86 9.50
N ASN A 58 10.03 -12.87 10.13
CA ASN A 58 9.35 -13.89 10.93
C ASN A 58 9.01 -13.44 12.36
N GLY A 59 9.19 -12.17 12.69
CA GLY A 59 8.93 -11.60 14.01
C GLY A 59 10.15 -11.61 14.92
N GLY A 60 10.00 -10.94 16.06
CA GLY A 60 11.03 -10.77 17.07
C GLY A 60 10.48 -9.94 18.22
N LEU A 61 10.96 -8.69 18.34
CA LEU A 61 10.35 -7.72 19.25
C LEU A 61 8.98 -7.24 18.72
N GLY A 62 8.88 -7.08 17.39
CA GLY A 62 7.63 -6.84 16.68
C GLY A 62 6.97 -8.14 16.20
N PRO A 63 5.68 -8.09 15.84
CA PRO A 63 4.97 -9.23 15.25
C PRO A 63 5.59 -9.66 13.91
N ALA A 64 5.34 -10.89 13.48
CA ALA A 64 5.74 -11.32 12.14
C ALA A 64 5.05 -10.48 11.04
N LEU A 65 5.76 -10.23 9.95
CA LEU A 65 5.25 -9.59 8.73
C LEU A 65 5.22 -10.61 7.58
N THR A 66 4.78 -11.83 7.87
CA THR A 66 4.57 -12.88 6.88
C THR A 66 3.16 -12.83 6.32
N ILE A 67 2.95 -13.48 5.18
CA ILE A 67 1.66 -13.60 4.51
C ILE A 67 0.60 -14.12 5.49
N GLU A 68 0.91 -15.17 6.24
CA GLU A 68 0.00 -15.81 7.19
C GLU A 68 -0.33 -14.88 8.36
N ALA A 69 0.66 -14.14 8.88
CA ALA A 69 0.44 -13.20 9.97
C ALA A 69 -0.38 -11.98 9.56
N MET A 70 -0.42 -11.66 8.26
CA MET A 70 -1.10 -10.49 7.71
C MET A 70 -2.44 -10.80 7.04
N ALA A 71 -2.78 -12.08 6.83
CA ALA A 71 -3.95 -12.50 6.04
C ALA A 71 -5.29 -11.89 6.49
N ASP A 72 -5.49 -11.73 7.81
CA ASP A 72 -6.74 -11.20 8.38
C ASP A 72 -6.69 -9.69 8.67
N LYS A 73 -5.63 -9.00 8.23
CA LYS A 73 -5.44 -7.56 8.50
C LYS A 73 -5.86 -6.73 7.28
N PRO A 74 -6.69 -5.68 7.44
CA PRO A 74 -7.01 -4.76 6.36
C PRO A 74 -5.76 -4.04 5.85
N ALA A 75 -5.58 -4.00 4.52
CA ALA A 75 -4.41 -3.37 3.89
C ALA A 75 -4.27 -1.90 4.31
N GLU A 76 -5.39 -1.17 4.32
CA GLU A 76 -5.47 0.24 4.67
C GLU A 76 -5.03 0.48 6.13
N SER A 77 -5.35 -0.45 7.04
CA SER A 77 -4.90 -0.36 8.43
C SER A 77 -3.39 -0.56 8.55
N MET A 78 -2.80 -1.39 7.70
CA MET A 78 -1.35 -1.62 7.67
C MET A 78 -0.62 -0.43 7.07
N VAL A 79 -1.14 0.15 5.99
CA VAL A 79 -0.64 1.41 5.42
C VAL A 79 -0.67 2.53 6.45
N ALA A 80 -1.80 2.71 7.14
CA ALA A 80 -1.93 3.69 8.21
C ALA A 80 -0.94 3.45 9.36
N THR A 81 -0.63 2.18 9.68
CA THR A 81 0.38 1.83 10.68
C THR A 81 1.80 2.16 10.21
N ILE A 82 2.15 1.93 8.94
CA ILE A 82 3.46 2.29 8.39
C ILE A 82 3.63 3.82 8.44
N ILE A 83 2.63 4.56 7.96
CA ILE A 83 2.70 6.02 7.88
C ILE A 83 2.67 6.67 9.28
N GLY A 84 1.74 6.23 10.14
CA GLY A 84 1.47 6.86 11.43
C GLY A 84 2.15 6.21 12.64
N GLY A 85 2.80 5.06 12.46
CA GLY A 85 3.26 4.23 13.57
C GLY A 85 2.08 3.66 14.36
N ARG A 86 2.35 3.18 15.57
CA ARG A 86 1.31 2.73 16.50
C ARG A 86 1.52 3.36 17.88
N PRO A 87 0.70 4.36 18.27
CA PRO A 87 0.81 5.04 19.55
C PRO A 87 0.83 4.07 20.73
N GLY A 88 1.68 4.34 21.72
CA GLY A 88 1.85 3.47 22.89
C GLY A 88 2.64 2.18 22.62
N THR A 89 3.23 2.03 21.42
CA THR A 89 4.14 0.92 21.10
C THR A 89 5.46 1.45 20.54
N PRO A 90 6.52 0.64 20.49
CA PRO A 90 7.78 1.03 19.85
C PRO A 90 7.71 1.21 18.33
N MET A 91 6.60 0.87 17.66
CA MET A 91 6.47 0.99 16.20
C MET A 91 6.40 2.46 15.78
N PRO A 92 7.46 3.03 15.17
CA PRO A 92 7.52 4.45 14.85
C PRO A 92 6.74 4.78 13.56
N PRO A 93 6.37 6.05 13.35
CA PRO A 93 5.89 6.51 12.05
C PRO A 93 7.04 6.56 11.02
N PHE A 94 6.75 6.16 9.79
CA PHE A 94 7.67 6.30 8.64
C PHE A 94 7.29 7.44 7.68
N ARG A 95 6.27 8.25 8.02
CA ARG A 95 5.94 9.47 7.28
C ARG A 95 7.18 10.36 7.13
N GLY A 96 7.47 10.77 5.89
CA GLY A 96 8.65 11.58 5.55
C GLY A 96 9.85 10.75 5.08
N ILE A 97 9.84 9.43 5.30
CA ILE A 97 10.79 8.45 4.73
C ILE A 97 10.10 7.68 3.60
N VAL A 98 8.84 7.30 3.83
CA VAL A 98 7.99 6.55 2.91
C VAL A 98 6.71 7.36 2.67
N THR A 99 6.30 7.46 1.41
CA THR A 99 5.02 8.08 1.01
C THR A 99 3.86 7.09 1.17
N GLU A 100 2.63 7.57 1.16
CA GLU A 100 1.44 6.70 1.31
C GLU A 100 1.35 5.65 0.20
N SER A 101 1.58 6.04 -1.07
CA SER A 101 1.62 5.12 -2.20
C SER A 101 2.74 4.08 -2.11
N GLU A 102 3.89 4.45 -1.54
CA GLU A 102 4.98 3.49 -1.29
C GLU A 102 4.65 2.54 -0.15
N ALA A 103 3.92 3.00 0.88
CA ALA A 103 3.44 2.14 1.96
C ALA A 103 2.39 1.14 1.44
N GLU A 104 1.49 1.57 0.54
CA GLU A 104 0.57 0.67 -0.18
C GLU A 104 1.34 -0.40 -0.96
N TRP A 105 2.37 -0.01 -1.71
CA TRP A 105 3.23 -0.94 -2.42
C TRP A 105 3.95 -1.91 -1.46
N ILE A 106 4.49 -1.43 -0.33
CA ILE A 106 5.14 -2.28 0.68
C ILE A 106 4.15 -3.34 1.21
N VAL A 107 2.92 -2.93 1.56
CA VAL A 107 1.89 -3.85 2.07
C VAL A 107 1.52 -4.90 1.03
N ASP A 108 1.35 -4.50 -0.23
CA ASP A 108 1.09 -5.43 -1.34
C ASP A 108 2.25 -6.46 -1.50
N GLN A 109 3.50 -6.01 -1.43
CA GLN A 109 4.66 -6.92 -1.50
C GLN A 109 4.73 -7.87 -0.30
N LEU A 110 4.44 -7.39 0.92
CA LEU A 110 4.43 -8.22 2.12
C LEU A 110 3.38 -9.35 2.02
N MET A 111 2.19 -9.02 1.49
CA MET A 111 1.10 -9.98 1.28
C MET A 111 1.38 -11.02 0.18
N ARG A 112 2.37 -10.78 -0.68
CA ARG A 112 2.80 -11.70 -1.76
C ARG A 112 4.10 -12.43 -1.45
N GLY A 113 4.72 -12.14 -0.31
CA GLY A 113 6.06 -12.58 0.06
C GLY A 113 7.10 -11.54 -0.34
N PHE A 114 7.68 -10.89 0.68
CA PHE A 114 8.57 -9.76 0.46
C PHE A 114 9.91 -10.20 -0.15
N PRO A 115 10.47 -9.48 -1.13
CA PRO A 115 11.75 -9.84 -1.75
C PRO A 115 12.93 -9.72 -0.77
N PRO A 116 14.04 -10.45 -0.99
CA PRO A 116 15.27 -10.26 -0.22
C PRO A 116 15.94 -8.93 -0.57
N ASP A 117 16.73 -8.39 0.37
CA ASP A 117 17.58 -7.23 0.10
C ASP A 117 18.79 -7.64 -0.73
N THR A 118 18.93 -7.05 -1.92
CA THR A 118 20.06 -7.26 -2.82
C THR A 118 21.13 -6.16 -2.72
N GLY A 119 21.00 -5.25 -1.75
CA GLY A 119 21.84 -4.09 -1.56
C GLY A 119 21.34 -2.85 -2.30
N LEU A 120 21.77 -1.68 -1.79
CA LEU A 120 21.47 -0.39 -2.39
C LEU A 120 22.26 -0.19 -3.71
N PRO A 121 21.72 0.61 -4.66
CA PRO A 121 22.51 1.08 -5.79
C PRO A 121 23.78 1.80 -5.31
N PRO A 122 24.84 1.85 -6.15
CA PRO A 122 25.98 2.70 -5.87
C PRO A 122 25.50 4.12 -5.60
N VAL A 123 25.92 4.72 -4.48
CA VAL A 123 25.62 6.12 -4.20
C VAL A 123 26.14 6.95 -5.37
N GLN A 124 25.22 7.53 -6.14
CA GLN A 124 25.59 8.45 -7.22
C GLN A 124 26.33 9.62 -6.55
N ALA A 125 27.58 9.84 -6.96
CA ALA A 125 28.38 10.92 -6.43
C ALA A 125 27.60 12.22 -6.62
N ARG A 126 27.22 12.85 -5.51
CA ARG A 126 26.60 14.17 -5.53
C ARG A 126 27.66 15.15 -6.03
N ASN A 127 27.52 15.61 -7.28
CA ASN A 127 28.28 16.75 -7.81
C ASN A 127 27.87 18.05 -7.14
#